data_AF-A0A6G6SKX2-F1
#
_entry.id   AF-A0A6G6SKX2-F1
#
_cell.length_a   1.000
_cell.length_b   1.000
_cell.length_c   1.000
_cell.angle_alpha   90.00
_cell.angle_beta   90.00
_cell.angle_gamma   90.00
#
_symmetry.space_group_name_H-M   'P 1'
#
loop_
_entity.id
_entity.type
_entity.pdbx_description
1 polymer ?
#
loop_
_entity_poly.entity_id
_entity_poly.type
_entity_poly.pdbx_seq_one_letter_code
_entity_poly.pdbx_strand_id
1 'polypeptide(L)'
;MAFDWIAGTALVVGMGSLYLTYQSTKSAKRAIDTSIELYEKQKQDDREKTRFIDKKKLIAKINIIENEIVNCYMEYMNFFNLCTAIKNRDSFSVTIGNYSNFTGVAIDAEKTDCVSGLIQPPKLDFTNDFINELYLLDEKLAGDIVSLKGYMNRSSHIMNHMVLCKDDLGGHVELKRYVERFYTDIELFKYTMEKVHDSHSITGVSLMKKYQLAHI
;
A
#
# COMPACT_ATOMS: atom_id res chain seq x y z
N MET A 1 86.80 9.02 -41.68
CA MET A 1 85.35 8.78 -41.58
C MET A 1 85.03 8.25 -40.19
N ALA A 2 84.98 9.12 -39.19
CA ALA A 2 84.31 8.80 -37.94
C ALA A 2 82.84 9.13 -38.17
N PHE A 3 82.11 8.20 -38.80
CA PHE A 3 80.66 8.32 -38.83
C PHE A 3 80.21 8.38 -37.38
N ASP A 4 79.47 9.43 -37.08
CA ASP A 4 79.26 10.02 -35.77
C ASP A 4 78.53 9.03 -34.85
N TRP A 5 79.28 8.09 -34.27
CA TRP A 5 78.75 6.96 -33.49
C TRP A 5 77.90 7.44 -32.31
N ILE A 6 78.26 8.63 -31.79
CA ILE A 6 77.52 9.33 -30.74
C ILE A 6 76.16 9.81 -31.28
N ALA A 7 76.11 10.36 -32.49
CA ALA A 7 74.85 10.76 -33.12
C ALA A 7 73.97 9.54 -33.48
N GLY A 8 74.57 8.45 -33.97
CA GLY A 8 73.85 7.20 -34.28
C GLY A 8 73.25 6.53 -33.03
N THR A 9 74.00 6.47 -31.94
CA THR A 9 73.52 5.92 -30.66
C THR A 9 72.46 6.82 -30.01
N ALA A 10 72.63 8.14 -30.04
CA ALA A 10 71.62 9.08 -29.53
C ALA A 10 70.28 8.98 -30.28
N LEU A 11 70.33 8.77 -31.61
CA LEU A 11 69.13 8.64 -32.45
C LEU A 11 68.39 7.32 -32.17
N VAL A 12 69.13 6.21 -31.98
CA VAL A 12 68.55 4.90 -31.59
C VAL A 12 67.93 4.96 -30.19
N VAL A 13 68.61 5.59 -29.23
CA VAL A 13 68.07 5.79 -27.86
C VAL A 13 66.84 6.69 -27.90
N GLY A 14 66.86 7.77 -28.68
CA GLY A 14 65.71 8.67 -28.87
C GLY A 14 64.50 7.97 -29.50
N MET A 15 64.70 7.17 -30.56
CA MET A 15 63.64 6.37 -31.17
C MET A 15 63.10 5.29 -30.22
N GLY A 16 63.98 4.63 -29.46
CA GLY A 16 63.61 3.64 -28.45
C GLY A 16 62.78 4.24 -27.32
N SER A 17 63.16 5.43 -26.83
CA SER A 17 62.42 6.22 -25.86
C SER A 17 61.02 6.57 -26.37
N LEU A 18 60.93 7.14 -27.59
CA LEU A 18 59.64 7.49 -28.22
C LEU A 18 58.74 6.26 -28.41
N TYR A 19 59.30 5.13 -28.82
CA TYR A 19 58.57 3.88 -28.99
C TYR A 19 58.02 3.35 -27.67
N LEU A 20 58.82 3.37 -26.59
CA LEU A 20 58.37 2.99 -25.25
C LEU A 20 57.27 3.93 -24.74
N THR A 21 57.43 5.24 -24.88
CA THR A 21 56.40 6.22 -24.49
C THR A 21 55.10 6.01 -25.27
N TYR A 22 55.18 5.70 -26.57
CA TYR A 22 54.00 5.39 -27.38
C TYR A 22 53.29 4.11 -26.92
N GLN A 23 54.05 3.05 -26.60
CA GLN A 23 53.46 1.83 -26.05
C GLN A 23 52.84 2.06 -24.65
N SER A 24 53.49 2.83 -23.79
CA SER A 24 52.97 3.18 -22.46
C SER A 24 51.68 4.01 -22.56
N THR A 25 51.61 5.02 -23.43
CA THR A 25 50.40 5.84 -23.63
C THR A 25 49.26 5.04 -24.23
N LYS A 26 49.53 4.15 -25.20
CA LYS A 26 48.54 3.22 -25.75
C LYS A 26 48.01 2.24 -24.70
N SER A 27 48.88 1.77 -23.80
CA SER A 27 48.49 0.86 -22.72
C SER A 27 47.69 1.58 -21.63
N ALA A 28 48.10 2.81 -21.28
CA ALA A 28 47.37 3.67 -20.35
C ALA A 28 45.97 4.00 -20.88
N LYS A 29 45.84 4.36 -22.17
CA LYS A 29 44.53 4.60 -22.80
C LYS A 29 43.63 3.37 -22.70
N ARG A 30 44.14 2.18 -23.03
CA ARG A 30 43.38 0.92 -22.89
C ARG A 30 42.95 0.65 -21.46
N ALA A 31 43.84 0.85 -20.48
CA ALA A 31 43.51 0.67 -19.08
C ALA A 31 42.40 1.64 -18.62
N ILE A 32 42.44 2.89 -19.08
CA ILE A 32 41.40 3.89 -18.81
C ILE A 32 40.08 3.46 -19.47
N ASP A 33 40.09 3.12 -20.75
CA ASP A 33 38.88 2.69 -21.47
C ASP A 33 38.23 1.45 -20.80
N THR A 34 39.03 0.46 -20.39
CA THR A 34 38.54 -0.72 -19.65
C THR A 34 38.03 -0.36 -18.26
N SER A 35 38.65 0.59 -17.55
CA SER A 35 38.18 1.04 -16.24
C SER A 35 36.83 1.75 -16.32
N ILE A 36 36.59 2.53 -17.38
CA ILE A 36 35.31 3.18 -17.64
C ILE A 36 34.24 2.13 -17.94
N GLU A 37 34.54 1.16 -18.82
CA GLU A 37 33.61 0.08 -19.17
C GLU A 37 33.22 -0.75 -17.93
N LEU A 38 34.20 -1.09 -17.08
CA LEU A 38 33.93 -1.81 -15.83
C LEU A 38 33.07 -0.99 -14.85
N TYR A 39 33.31 0.32 -14.75
CA TYR A 39 32.51 1.18 -13.88
C TYR A 39 31.06 1.32 -14.37
N GLU A 40 30.86 1.50 -15.68
CA GLU A 40 29.52 1.55 -16.28
C GLU A 40 28.78 0.23 -16.08
N LYS A 41 29.46 -0.90 -16.27
CA LYS A 41 28.90 -2.23 -16.04
C LYS A 41 28.52 -2.44 -14.58
N GLN A 42 29.38 -2.07 -13.62
CA GLN A 42 29.07 -2.14 -12.19
C GLN A 42 27.85 -1.28 -11.83
N LYS A 43 27.79 -0.05 -12.36
CA LYS A 43 26.66 0.86 -12.13
C LYS A 43 25.35 0.28 -12.67
N GLN A 44 25.39 -0.43 -13.80
CA GLN A 44 24.22 -1.09 -14.36
C GLN A 44 23.81 -2.31 -13.53
N ASP A 45 24.77 -3.17 -13.18
CA ASP A 45 24.53 -4.36 -12.35
C ASP A 45 23.93 -3.98 -10.99
N ASP A 46 24.42 -2.91 -10.36
CA ASP A 46 23.90 -2.42 -9.08
C ASP A 46 22.48 -1.85 -9.23
N ARG A 47 22.19 -1.12 -10.31
CA ARG A 47 20.83 -0.65 -10.61
C ARG A 47 19.85 -1.81 -10.81
N GLU A 48 20.27 -2.88 -11.49
CA GLU A 48 19.43 -4.06 -11.72
C GLU A 48 19.17 -4.81 -10.40
N LYS A 49 20.19 -4.97 -9.55
CA LYS A 49 20.04 -5.56 -8.22
C LYS A 49 19.08 -4.75 -7.34
N THR A 50 19.24 -3.42 -7.29
CA THR A 50 18.35 -2.54 -6.52
C THR A 50 16.92 -2.66 -7.01
N ARG A 51 16.67 -2.60 -8.33
CA ARG A 51 15.33 -2.79 -8.89
C ARG A 51 14.71 -4.14 -8.53
N PHE A 52 15.50 -5.21 -8.51
CA PHE A 52 15.02 -6.53 -8.13
C PHE A 52 14.63 -6.60 -6.64
N ILE A 53 15.45 -6.01 -5.77
CA ILE A 53 15.18 -5.91 -4.33
C ILE A 53 13.92 -5.09 -4.08
N ASP A 54 13.79 -3.94 -4.74
CA ASP A 54 12.64 -3.04 -4.59
C ASP A 54 11.34 -3.70 -5.06
N LYS A 55 11.37 -4.44 -6.17
CA LYS A 55 10.22 -5.25 -6.62
C LYS A 55 9.80 -6.29 -5.58
N LYS A 56 10.76 -7.00 -4.98
CA LYS A 56 10.46 -7.98 -3.92
C LYS A 56 9.85 -7.32 -2.69
N LYS A 57 10.39 -6.16 -2.26
CA LYS A 57 9.85 -5.38 -1.15
C LYS A 57 8.43 -4.90 -1.44
N LEU A 58 8.17 -4.40 -2.64
CA LEU A 58 6.84 -3.95 -3.06
C LEU A 58 5.82 -5.09 -3.01
N ILE A 59 6.14 -6.27 -3.56
CA ILE A 59 5.27 -7.45 -3.50
C ILE A 59 4.97 -7.85 -2.05
N ALA A 60 5.98 -7.85 -1.18
CA ALA A 60 5.79 -8.16 0.24
C ALA A 60 4.86 -7.15 0.93
N LYS A 61 5.00 -5.85 0.63
CA LYS A 61 4.12 -4.81 1.17
C LYS A 61 2.68 -4.94 0.64
N ILE A 62 2.50 -5.25 -0.65
CA ILE A 62 1.18 -5.48 -1.25
C ILE A 62 0.47 -6.62 -0.53
N ASN A 63 1.15 -7.74 -0.22
CA ASN A 63 0.57 -8.83 0.54
C ASN A 63 0.09 -8.42 1.95
N ILE A 64 0.88 -7.60 2.65
CA ILE A 64 0.51 -7.07 3.97
C ILE A 64 -0.74 -6.20 3.85
N ILE A 65 -0.76 -5.29 2.87
CA ILE A 65 -1.90 -4.42 2.59
C ILE A 65 -3.16 -5.24 2.26
N GLU A 66 -3.03 -6.26 1.41
CA GLU A 66 -4.13 -7.12 1.01
C GLU A 66 -4.76 -7.81 2.23
N ASN A 67 -3.94 -8.39 3.11
CA ASN A 67 -4.41 -9.06 4.33
C ASN A 67 -5.12 -8.10 5.30
N GLU A 68 -4.53 -6.93 5.55
CA GLU A 68 -5.10 -5.91 6.44
C GLU A 68 -6.44 -5.38 5.90
N ILE A 69 -6.53 -5.11 4.59
CA ILE A 69 -7.79 -4.66 3.97
C ILE A 69 -8.84 -5.77 4.03
N VAL A 70 -8.47 -7.03 3.78
CA VAL A 70 -9.42 -8.15 3.89
C VAL A 70 -9.99 -8.25 5.31
N ASN A 71 -9.13 -8.23 6.34
CA ASN A 71 -9.57 -8.30 7.73
C ASN A 71 -10.49 -7.13 8.09
N CYS A 72 -10.07 -5.90 7.78
CA CYS A 72 -10.87 -4.70 8.01
C CYS A 72 -12.22 -4.75 7.27
N TYR A 73 -12.24 -5.25 6.03
CA TYR A 73 -13.46 -5.34 5.23
C TYR A 73 -14.45 -6.35 5.82
N MET A 74 -13.99 -7.52 6.25
CA MET A 74 -14.85 -8.53 6.89
C MET A 74 -15.55 -7.96 8.13
N GLU A 75 -14.81 -7.25 8.98
CA GLU A 75 -15.36 -6.61 10.18
C GLU A 75 -16.32 -5.46 9.83
N TYR A 76 -15.92 -4.62 8.88
CA TYR A 76 -16.70 -3.45 8.48
C TYR A 76 -18.02 -3.82 7.79
N MET A 77 -18.07 -4.94 7.06
CA MET A 77 -19.29 -5.38 6.38
C MET A 77 -20.45 -5.64 7.36
N ASN A 78 -20.17 -6.05 8.60
CA ASN A 78 -21.21 -6.17 9.63
C ASN A 78 -21.86 -4.81 9.94
N PHE A 79 -21.05 -3.77 10.13
CA PHE A 79 -21.54 -2.40 10.29
C PHE A 79 -22.31 -1.93 9.06
N PHE A 80 -21.77 -2.15 7.86
CA PHE A 80 -22.39 -1.77 6.60
C PHE A 80 -23.78 -2.40 6.43
N ASN A 81 -23.91 -3.69 6.72
CA ASN A 81 -25.17 -4.42 6.63
C ASN A 81 -26.20 -3.89 7.63
N LEU A 82 -25.78 -3.56 8.86
CA LEU A 82 -26.63 -2.94 9.88
C LEU A 82 -27.13 -1.56 9.42
N CYS A 83 -26.25 -0.68 8.94
CA CYS A 83 -26.65 0.63 8.42
C CYS A 83 -27.59 0.51 7.21
N THR A 84 -27.36 -0.49 6.34
CA THR A 84 -28.24 -0.78 5.20
C THR A 84 -29.63 -1.24 5.65
N ALA A 85 -29.69 -2.08 6.69
CA ALA A 85 -30.95 -2.50 7.29
C ALA A 85 -31.71 -1.31 7.92
N ILE A 86 -31.03 -0.43 8.66
CA ILE A 86 -31.63 0.78 9.27
C ILE A 86 -32.22 1.70 8.20
N LYS A 87 -31.48 1.94 7.12
CA LYS A 87 -31.91 2.79 6.00
C LYS A 87 -33.15 2.24 5.30
N ASN A 88 -33.17 0.93 5.04
CA ASN A 88 -34.20 0.31 4.19
C ASN A 88 -35.48 -0.08 4.94
N ARG A 89 -35.44 -0.26 6.27
CA ARG A 89 -36.59 -0.69 7.06
C ARG A 89 -37.45 0.50 7.51
N ASP A 90 -38.77 0.32 7.49
CA ASP A 90 -39.73 1.32 7.94
C ASP A 90 -39.90 1.35 9.46
N SER A 91 -39.85 0.17 10.09
CA SER A 91 -39.84 0.00 11.54
C SER A 91 -38.79 -1.03 11.95
N PHE A 92 -38.10 -0.75 13.06
CA PHE A 92 -37.10 -1.63 13.65
C PHE A 92 -36.87 -1.27 15.12
N SER A 93 -36.45 -2.25 15.92
CA SER A 93 -35.89 -2.02 17.25
C SER A 93 -34.39 -2.28 17.21
N VAL A 94 -33.62 -1.47 17.94
CA VAL A 94 -32.17 -1.62 18.04
C VAL A 94 -31.79 -1.95 19.47
N THR A 95 -31.21 -3.14 19.64
CA THR A 95 -30.54 -3.53 20.87
C THR A 95 -29.05 -3.29 20.69
N ILE A 96 -28.46 -2.56 21.63
CA ILE A 96 -27.02 -2.27 21.65
C ILE A 96 -26.53 -2.69 23.02
N GLY A 97 -25.53 -3.57 23.05
CA GLY A 97 -24.80 -3.98 24.24
C GLY A 97 -23.35 -3.53 24.12
N ASN A 98 -22.91 -2.68 25.04
CA ASN A 98 -21.52 -2.21 25.09
C ASN A 98 -20.70 -3.17 25.97
N TYR A 99 -19.65 -3.73 25.39
CA TYR A 99 -18.66 -4.55 26.10
C TYR A 99 -17.31 -3.83 26.07
N SER A 100 -16.36 -4.26 26.91
CA SER A 100 -15.05 -3.59 27.06
C SER A 100 -14.27 -3.45 25.75
N ASN A 101 -14.46 -4.37 24.79
CA ASN A 101 -13.68 -4.44 23.55
C ASN A 101 -14.53 -4.37 22.27
N PHE A 102 -15.86 -4.41 22.37
CA PHE A 102 -16.73 -4.43 21.20
C PHE A 102 -18.14 -3.94 21.54
N THR A 103 -18.87 -3.50 20.52
CA THR A 103 -20.29 -3.16 20.65
C THR A 103 -21.12 -4.21 19.94
N GLY A 104 -21.95 -4.95 20.66
CA GLY A 104 -22.95 -5.83 20.05
C GLY A 104 -24.14 -5.00 19.60
N VAL A 105 -24.56 -5.12 18.33
CA VAL A 105 -25.76 -4.46 17.81
C VAL A 105 -26.65 -5.49 17.15
N ALA A 106 -27.92 -5.52 17.58
CA ALA A 106 -28.96 -6.33 17.00
C ALA A 106 -30.10 -5.43 16.54
N ILE A 107 -30.55 -5.63 15.30
CA ILE A 107 -31.69 -4.95 14.72
C ILE A 107 -32.77 -6.00 14.50
N ASP A 108 -33.81 -5.93 15.34
CA ASP A 108 -34.99 -6.76 15.20
C ASP A 108 -36.06 -5.99 14.42
N ALA A 109 -36.72 -6.69 13.50
CA ALA A 109 -37.95 -6.22 12.87
C ALA A 109 -39.09 -7.14 13.31
N GLU A 110 -40.33 -6.64 13.30
CA GLU A 110 -41.54 -7.40 13.66
C GLU A 110 -41.77 -8.66 12.80
N LYS A 111 -41.01 -8.83 11.70
CA LYS A 111 -41.01 -10.01 10.83
C LYS A 111 -39.61 -10.62 10.76
N THR A 112 -39.34 -11.59 11.65
CA THR A 112 -38.37 -12.72 11.60
C THR A 112 -36.93 -12.57 11.06
N ASP A 113 -36.53 -11.46 10.44
CA ASP A 113 -35.16 -11.20 9.94
C ASP A 113 -34.39 -10.34 10.95
N CYS A 114 -33.86 -11.00 11.99
CA CYS A 114 -32.89 -10.38 12.88
C CYS A 114 -31.57 -10.18 12.13
N VAL A 115 -31.12 -8.92 12.01
CA VAL A 115 -29.75 -8.62 11.59
C VAL A 115 -28.98 -8.31 12.85
N SER A 116 -28.09 -9.21 13.25
CA SER A 116 -27.25 -9.03 14.43
C SER A 116 -25.78 -9.16 14.06
N GLY A 117 -24.94 -8.40 14.76
CA GLY A 117 -23.51 -8.39 14.51
C GLY A 117 -22.74 -7.74 15.64
N LEU A 118 -21.49 -8.15 15.78
CA LEU A 118 -20.52 -7.43 16.58
C LEU A 118 -19.93 -6.32 15.72
N ILE A 119 -19.98 -5.10 16.23
CA ILE A 119 -19.38 -3.93 15.59
C ILE A 119 -18.12 -3.55 16.35
N GLN A 120 -17.02 -3.45 15.61
CA GLN A 120 -15.74 -2.92 16.08
C GLN A 120 -15.31 -1.78 15.16
N PRO A 121 -14.70 -0.71 15.71
CA PRO A 121 -14.18 0.36 14.86
C PRO A 121 -13.16 -0.22 13.88
N PRO A 122 -13.30 0.08 12.57
CA PRO A 122 -12.36 -0.44 11.59
C PRO A 122 -10.94 0.02 11.93
N LYS A 123 -9.98 -0.89 11.78
CA LYS A 123 -8.55 -0.63 11.99
C LYS A 123 -7.73 -1.07 10.79
N LEU A 124 -6.78 -0.21 10.45
CA LEU A 124 -5.73 -0.45 9.47
C LEU A 124 -4.41 -0.10 10.14
N ASP A 125 -3.67 -1.12 10.57
CA ASP A 125 -2.47 -0.97 11.40
C ASP A 125 -1.21 -0.68 10.57
N PHE A 126 -1.31 0.28 9.65
CA PHE A 126 -0.17 0.78 8.89
C PHE A 126 0.56 1.89 9.64
N THR A 127 1.80 1.62 10.06
CA THR A 127 2.68 2.62 10.68
C THR A 127 3.09 3.70 9.68
N ASN A 128 3.51 4.86 10.18
CA ASN A 128 4.02 5.94 9.31
C ASN A 128 5.27 5.49 8.55
N ASP A 129 6.15 4.71 9.18
CA ASP A 129 7.34 4.15 8.54
C ASP A 129 6.96 3.20 7.39
N PHE A 130 5.92 2.38 7.59
CA PHE A 130 5.42 1.52 6.53
C PHE A 130 4.96 2.32 5.30
N ILE A 131 4.20 3.40 5.53
CA ILE A 131 3.69 4.30 4.48
C ILE A 131 4.83 5.05 3.79
N ASN A 132 5.81 5.56 4.54
CA ASN A 132 6.97 6.28 3.99
C ASN A 132 7.81 5.37 3.08
N GLU A 133 8.08 4.15 3.52
CA GLU A 133 8.77 3.17 2.69
C GLU A 133 7.95 2.76 1.46
N LEU A 134 6.63 2.66 1.60
CA LEU A 134 5.74 2.37 0.48
C LEU A 134 5.73 3.51 -0.53
N TYR A 135 5.74 4.76 -0.08
CA TYR A 135 5.78 5.94 -0.94
C TYR A 135 7.03 5.96 -1.84
N LEU A 136 8.18 5.51 -1.32
CA LEU A 136 9.41 5.38 -2.11
C LEU A 136 9.35 4.26 -3.16
N LEU A 137 8.49 3.25 -2.97
CA LEU A 137 8.35 2.10 -3.85
C LEU A 137 7.20 2.26 -4.86
N ASP A 138 6.08 2.83 -4.41
CA ASP A 138 4.86 3.10 -5.16
C ASP A 138 4.09 4.26 -4.49
N GLU A 139 4.33 5.47 -5.00
CA GLU A 139 3.69 6.71 -4.53
C GLU A 139 2.16 6.65 -4.65
N LYS A 140 1.64 6.06 -5.71
CA LYS A 140 0.20 6.02 -5.97
C LYS A 140 -0.50 5.14 -4.95
N LEU A 141 0.03 3.93 -4.72
CA LEU A 141 -0.50 3.02 -3.71
C LEU A 141 -0.41 3.62 -2.31
N ALA A 142 0.69 4.32 -1.98
CA ALA A 142 0.81 5.02 -0.70
C ALA A 142 -0.28 6.10 -0.53
N GLY A 143 -0.56 6.90 -1.56
CA GLY A 143 -1.63 7.90 -1.56
C GLY A 143 -3.02 7.29 -1.39
N ASP A 144 -3.28 6.15 -2.04
CA ASP A 144 -4.52 5.39 -1.88
C ASP A 144 -4.70 4.88 -0.44
N ILE A 145 -3.63 4.39 0.20
CA ILE A 145 -3.66 3.92 1.60
C ILE A 145 -3.88 5.08 2.58
N VAL A 146 -3.25 6.23 2.36
CA VAL A 146 -3.47 7.43 3.20
C VAL A 146 -4.93 7.89 3.11
N SER A 147 -5.48 7.91 1.89
CA SER A 147 -6.89 8.24 1.66
C SER A 147 -7.81 7.25 2.36
N LEU A 148 -7.50 5.96 2.28
CA LEU A 148 -8.23 4.89 2.95
C LEU A 148 -8.25 5.07 4.48
N LYS A 149 -7.10 5.43 5.10
CA LYS A 149 -7.03 5.76 6.54
C LYS A 149 -7.89 6.97 6.90
N GLY A 150 -7.97 7.97 6.02
CA GLY A 150 -8.87 9.11 6.19
C GLY A 150 -10.35 8.71 6.25
N TYR A 151 -10.79 7.87 5.30
CA TYR A 151 -12.16 7.34 5.31
C TYR A 151 -12.42 6.43 6.50
N MET A 152 -11.46 5.59 6.89
CA MET A 152 -11.54 4.75 8.09
C MET A 152 -11.82 5.58 9.33
N ASN A 153 -11.05 6.66 9.56
CA ASN A 153 -11.25 7.55 10.71
C ASN A 153 -12.67 8.14 10.73
N ARG A 154 -13.15 8.60 9.56
CA ARG A 154 -14.51 9.15 9.43
C ARG A 154 -15.58 8.11 9.74
N SER A 155 -15.45 6.90 9.19
CA SER A 155 -16.35 5.78 9.47
C SER A 155 -16.33 5.37 10.96
N SER A 156 -15.16 5.33 11.59
CA SER A 156 -15.01 5.08 13.03
C SER A 156 -15.72 6.14 13.87
N HIS A 157 -15.63 7.42 13.50
CA HIS A 157 -16.38 8.49 14.17
C HIS A 157 -17.90 8.33 14.02
N ILE A 158 -18.37 8.02 12.80
CA ILE A 158 -19.79 7.79 12.52
C ILE A 158 -20.32 6.63 13.38
N MET A 159 -19.58 5.53 13.38
CA MET A 159 -19.90 4.33 14.14
C MET A 159 -19.94 4.60 15.65
N ASN A 160 -18.91 5.24 16.21
CA ASN A 160 -18.86 5.55 17.64
C ASN A 160 -20.03 6.47 18.06
N HIS A 161 -20.36 7.48 17.27
CA HIS A 161 -21.49 8.36 17.56
C HIS A 161 -22.84 7.62 17.46
N MET A 162 -22.98 6.68 16.52
CA MET A 162 -24.17 5.83 16.43
C MET A 162 -24.36 4.98 17.71
N VAL A 163 -23.26 4.48 18.27
CA VAL A 163 -23.28 3.68 19.50
C VAL A 163 -23.56 4.53 20.74
N LEU A 164 -22.92 5.70 20.85
CA LEU A 164 -23.00 6.56 22.04
C LEU A 164 -24.34 7.27 22.17
N CYS A 165 -24.98 7.64 21.06
CA CYS A 165 -26.21 8.44 21.10
C CYS A 165 -27.48 7.61 21.26
N LYS A 166 -27.42 6.30 21.55
CA LYS A 166 -28.62 5.47 21.75
C LYS A 166 -29.53 6.00 22.87
N ASP A 167 -28.96 6.61 23.90
CA ASP A 167 -29.73 7.12 25.04
C ASP A 167 -30.29 8.54 24.78
N ASP A 168 -29.77 9.26 23.78
CA ASP A 168 -30.12 10.65 23.44
C ASP A 168 -30.91 10.80 22.12
N LEU A 169 -30.80 9.84 21.20
CA LEU A 169 -31.60 9.78 19.97
C LEU A 169 -33.01 9.32 20.37
N GLY A 170 -33.98 10.24 20.30
CA GLY A 170 -35.37 10.10 20.74
C GLY A 170 -36.22 8.96 20.14
N GLY A 171 -35.60 7.93 19.56
CA GLY A 171 -36.24 6.79 18.93
C GLY A 171 -35.49 6.26 17.70
N HIS A 172 -36.08 5.26 17.06
CA HIS A 172 -35.61 4.66 15.81
C HIS A 172 -35.59 5.66 14.64
N VAL A 173 -36.39 6.73 14.71
CA VAL A 173 -36.50 7.78 13.67
C VAL A 173 -35.23 8.64 13.59
N GLU A 174 -34.70 9.11 14.73
CA GLU A 174 -33.47 9.90 14.73
C GLU A 174 -32.27 9.07 14.30
N LEU A 175 -32.20 7.79 14.71
CA LEU A 175 -31.17 6.87 14.28
C LEU A 175 -31.22 6.64 12.76
N LYS A 176 -32.42 6.44 12.20
CA LYS A 176 -32.59 6.31 10.74
C LYS A 176 -32.11 7.55 10.00
N ARG A 177 -32.49 8.75 10.45
CA ARG A 177 -32.03 10.03 9.86
C ARG A 177 -30.51 10.19 9.95
N TYR A 178 -29.91 9.79 11.07
CA TYR A 178 -28.46 9.82 11.24
C TYR A 178 -27.76 8.91 10.23
N VAL A 179 -28.22 7.66 10.10
CA VAL A 179 -27.67 6.69 9.14
C VAL A 179 -27.85 7.20 7.71
N GLU A 180 -29.03 7.71 7.35
CA GLU A 180 -29.29 8.28 6.01
C GLU A 180 -28.35 9.45 5.69
N ARG A 181 -28.10 10.34 6.65
CA ARG A 181 -27.18 11.47 6.49
C ARG A 181 -25.75 11.05 6.18
N PHE A 182 -25.28 9.97 6.80
CA PHE A 182 -23.89 9.52 6.69
C PHE A 182 -23.72 8.30 5.78
N TYR A 183 -24.79 7.79 5.16
CA TYR A 183 -24.76 6.55 4.37
C TYR A 183 -23.74 6.62 3.21
N THR A 184 -23.64 7.78 2.55
CA THR A 184 -22.65 7.98 1.47
C THR A 184 -21.22 7.88 1.98
N ASP A 185 -20.92 8.36 3.18
CA ASP A 185 -19.57 8.22 3.77
C ASP A 185 -19.28 6.75 4.10
N ILE A 186 -20.30 6.03 4.59
CA ILE A 186 -20.23 4.60 4.91
C ILE A 186 -19.98 3.77 3.64
N GLU A 187 -20.69 4.07 2.55
CA GLU A 187 -20.50 3.45 1.23
C GLU A 187 -19.12 3.78 0.64
N LEU A 188 -18.66 5.02 0.78
CA LEU A 188 -17.39 5.47 0.23
C LEU A 188 -16.21 4.72 0.85
N PHE A 189 -16.24 4.43 2.15
CA PHE A 189 -15.21 3.62 2.78
C PHE A 189 -15.21 2.18 2.26
N LYS A 190 -16.39 1.54 2.13
CA LYS A 190 -16.53 0.20 1.51
C LYS A 190 -15.93 0.17 0.12
N TYR A 191 -16.37 1.09 -0.74
CA TYR A 191 -15.93 1.16 -2.13
C TYR A 191 -14.43 1.43 -2.25
N THR A 192 -13.88 2.27 -1.37
CA THR A 192 -12.43 2.55 -1.38
C THR A 192 -11.64 1.30 -0.99
N MET A 193 -12.08 0.52 0.00
CA MET A 193 -11.45 -0.77 0.33
C MET A 193 -11.47 -1.74 -0.86
N GLU A 194 -12.63 -1.91 -1.51
CA GLU A 194 -12.79 -2.75 -2.69
C GLU A 194 -11.85 -2.30 -3.81
N LYS A 195 -11.82 -0.99 -4.12
CA LYS A 195 -10.97 -0.43 -5.16
C LYS A 195 -9.49 -0.65 -4.89
N VAL A 196 -9.01 -0.35 -3.67
CA VAL A 196 -7.58 -0.48 -3.33
C VAL A 196 -7.15 -1.94 -3.36
N HIS A 197 -7.97 -2.83 -2.78
CA HIS A 197 -7.72 -4.27 -2.82
C HIS A 197 -7.69 -4.80 -4.26
N ASP A 198 -8.75 -4.56 -5.04
CA ASP A 198 -8.90 -5.17 -6.36
C ASP A 198 -7.89 -4.62 -7.39
N SER A 199 -7.43 -3.38 -7.21
CA SER A 199 -6.38 -2.80 -8.06
C SER A 199 -5.00 -3.39 -7.83
N HIS A 200 -4.76 -4.00 -6.66
CA HIS A 200 -3.44 -4.48 -6.24
C HIS A 200 -3.42 -5.95 -5.80
N SER A 201 -4.56 -6.66 -5.85
CA SER A 201 -4.67 -8.03 -5.38
C SER A 201 -3.79 -8.96 -6.22
N ILE A 202 -3.01 -9.79 -5.54
CA ILE A 202 -2.14 -10.76 -6.21
C ILE A 202 -2.95 -11.97 -6.68
N THR A 203 -4.07 -12.27 -6.00
CA THR A 203 -4.93 -13.42 -6.29
C THR A 203 -5.93 -13.17 -7.42
N GLY A 204 -6.20 -11.90 -7.74
CA GLY A 204 -7.23 -11.51 -8.72
C GLY A 204 -8.67 -11.83 -8.29
N VAL A 205 -8.88 -12.28 -7.06
CA VAL A 205 -10.20 -12.53 -6.48
C VAL A 205 -10.68 -11.23 -5.85
N SER A 206 -11.84 -10.72 -6.29
CA SER A 206 -12.38 -9.48 -5.74
C SER A 206 -12.69 -9.59 -4.26
N LEU A 207 -12.54 -8.47 -3.54
CA LEU A 207 -12.79 -8.40 -2.10
C LEU A 207 -14.22 -8.84 -1.73
N MET A 208 -15.21 -8.42 -2.52
CA MET A 208 -16.60 -8.83 -2.35
C MET A 208 -16.78 -10.34 -2.50
N LYS A 209 -16.08 -10.98 -3.42
CA LYS A 209 -16.16 -12.44 -3.62
C LYS A 209 -15.51 -13.19 -2.46
N LYS A 210 -14.41 -12.67 -1.89
CA LYS A 210 -13.81 -13.21 -0.66
C LYS A 210 -14.79 -13.16 0.50
N TYR A 211 -15.52 -12.06 0.67
CA TYR A 211 -16.57 -11.92 1.69
C TYR A 211 -17.72 -12.91 1.49
N GLN A 212 -18.24 -13.04 0.27
CA GLN A 212 -19.30 -14.01 -0.04
C GLN A 212 -18.88 -15.45 0.29
N LEU A 213 -17.66 -15.85 -0.07
CA LEU A 213 -17.14 -17.19 0.21
C LEU A 213 -16.97 -17.48 1.70
N ALA A 214 -16.68 -16.47 2.52
CA ALA A 214 -16.54 -16.62 3.97
C ALA A 214 -17.88 -16.75 4.71
N HIS A 215 -19.01 -16.52 4.03
CA HIS A 215 -20.35 -16.50 4.60
C HIS A 215 -21.36 -17.41 3.87
N ILE A 216 -20.85 -18.39 3.11
CA ILE A 216 -21.60 -19.58 2.63
C ILE A 216 -21.43 -20.69 3.67
#